data_AF-A0AAQ4ETA0-F1
#
_entry.id   AF-A0AAQ4ETA0-F1
#
_cell.length_a   1.000
_cell.length_b   1.000
_cell.length_c   1.000
_cell.angle_alpha   90.00
_cell.angle_beta   90.00
_cell.angle_gamma   90.00
#
_symmetry.space_group_name_H-M   'P 1'
#
loop_
_entity.id
_entity.type
_entity.pdbx_description
1 polymer ?
#
loop_
_entity_poly.entity_id
_entity_poly.type
_entity_poly.pdbx_seq_one_letter_code
_entity_poly.pdbx_strand_id
1 'polypeptide(L)'
;METHEVATDDGYLLEMHRIPHGRLGPCAPGNNSLEPWCGGRGPVFVMTGLLADSASLVLDFPGQSLGFVLADSGYDVWLGNTRGSIFGRKHRTLDVRSKSFWNFTFHEHALYDMPAQIDYVLANTGQRQLLYMGISQGTLSFFAMMSEKPEYNAKRLAEAAGAYQVLAKDFTLMSLVRVLCGRVAKRVCTFLGDRLNNVGSRYINQTRIPLYLCHFPAGTSMKNVIHYGQLVKSKRPQKFDYGASENYEVYGQ
;
A
#
# COMPACT_ATOMS: atom_id res chain seq x y z
N MET A 1 14.12 0.72 -12.62
CA MET A 1 12.87 1.06 -11.91
C MET A 1 12.12 2.04 -12.77
N GLU A 2 10.86 1.76 -13.04
CA GLU A 2 9.96 2.57 -13.86
C GLU A 2 8.91 3.21 -12.96
N THR A 3 8.39 4.37 -13.38
CA THR A 3 7.35 5.11 -12.67
C THR A 3 6.17 5.30 -13.60
N HIS A 4 4.96 5.03 -13.10
CA HIS A 4 3.72 5.06 -13.86
C HIS A 4 2.68 5.89 -13.11
N GLU A 5 1.99 6.80 -13.79
CA GLU A 5 0.88 7.54 -13.20
C GLU A 5 -0.45 6.88 -13.60
N VAL A 6 -1.23 6.47 -12.60
CA VAL A 6 -2.50 5.75 -12.78
C VAL A 6 -3.64 6.62 -12.26
N ALA A 7 -4.62 6.88 -13.13
CA ALA A 7 -5.81 7.64 -12.75
C ALA A 7 -6.93 6.72 -12.26
N THR A 8 -7.54 7.08 -11.14
CA THR A 8 -8.76 6.42 -10.64
C THR A 8 -10.01 7.04 -11.28
N ASP A 9 -11.12 6.29 -11.27
CA ASP A 9 -12.40 6.75 -11.82
C ASP A 9 -12.89 8.05 -11.16
N ASP A 10 -12.64 8.19 -9.86
CA ASP A 10 -13.02 9.37 -9.09
C ASP A 10 -11.97 10.50 -9.11
N GLY A 11 -10.90 10.35 -9.92
CA GLY A 11 -10.03 11.45 -10.31
C GLY A 11 -8.72 11.61 -9.55
N TYR A 12 -8.37 10.70 -8.63
CA TYR A 12 -7.04 10.66 -8.03
C TYR A 12 -6.00 10.18 -9.04
N LEU A 13 -4.77 10.67 -8.92
CA LEU A 13 -3.62 10.22 -9.69
C LEU A 13 -2.61 9.57 -8.74
N LEU A 14 -2.35 8.29 -8.96
CA LEU A 14 -1.52 7.44 -8.13
C LEU A 14 -0.22 7.13 -8.87
N GLU A 15 0.91 7.44 -8.25
CA GLU A 15 2.21 7.06 -8.77
C GLU A 15 2.52 5.61 -8.34
N MET A 16 2.63 4.72 -9.33
CA MET A 16 3.05 3.34 -9.18
C MET A 16 4.51 3.17 -9.56
N HIS A 17 5.19 2.24 -8.90
CA HIS A 17 6.58 1.91 -9.18
C HIS A 17 6.70 0.48 -9.70
N ARG A 18 7.56 0.26 -10.70
CA ARG A 18 7.77 -1.06 -11.29
C ARG A 18 9.25 -1.45 -11.31
N ILE A 19 9.52 -2.71 -10.98
CA ILE A 19 10.83 -3.36 -11.10
C ILE A 19 10.66 -4.50 -12.12
N PRO A 20 10.93 -4.24 -13.42
CA PRO A 20 10.63 -5.19 -14.49
C PRO A 20 11.55 -6.42 -14.50
N HIS A 21 12.73 -6.33 -13.88
CA HIS A 21 13.71 -7.41 -13.82
C HIS A 21 14.68 -7.20 -12.64
N GLY A 22 15.29 -8.32 -12.20
CA GLY A 22 16.32 -8.32 -11.18
C GLY A 22 17.61 -7.62 -11.59
N ARG A 23 18.44 -7.26 -10.60
CA ARG A 23 19.73 -6.59 -10.84
C ARG A 23 20.87 -7.59 -11.05
N LEU A 24 20.74 -8.77 -10.47
CA LEU A 24 21.77 -9.80 -10.44
C LEU A 24 21.18 -11.15 -10.87
N GLY A 25 22.05 -12.03 -11.39
CA GLY A 25 21.67 -13.38 -11.77
C GLY A 25 21.05 -13.47 -13.17
N PRO A 26 20.28 -14.54 -13.45
CA PRO A 26 19.81 -14.85 -14.80
C PRO A 26 18.90 -13.79 -15.42
N CYS A 27 18.29 -12.93 -14.59
CA CYS A 27 17.37 -11.88 -15.03
C CYS A 27 18.00 -10.49 -15.15
N ALA A 28 19.32 -10.36 -14.96
CA ALA A 28 20.00 -9.07 -15.06
C ALA A 28 20.08 -8.54 -16.51
N PRO A 29 19.95 -7.22 -16.74
CA PRO A 29 20.15 -6.62 -18.06
C PRO A 29 21.54 -6.91 -18.63
N GLY A 30 21.61 -7.26 -19.90
CA GLY A 30 22.88 -7.52 -20.59
C GLY A 30 23.48 -8.90 -20.31
N ASN A 31 22.76 -9.79 -19.61
CA ASN A 31 23.13 -11.19 -19.54
C ASN A 31 22.81 -11.87 -20.88
N ASN A 32 23.83 -12.34 -21.60
CA ASN A 32 23.69 -13.05 -22.88
C ASN A 32 22.97 -14.41 -22.75
N SER A 33 22.82 -14.90 -21.51
CA SER A 33 22.05 -16.10 -21.15
C SER A 33 20.82 -15.71 -20.33
N LEU A 34 20.06 -14.70 -20.78
CA LEU A 34 18.85 -14.26 -20.10
C LEU A 34 17.84 -15.41 -20.08
N GLU A 35 17.50 -15.88 -18.89
CA GLU A 35 16.63 -17.05 -18.76
C GLU A 35 15.21 -16.72 -19.27
N PRO A 36 14.55 -17.62 -20.03
CA PRO A 36 13.24 -17.34 -20.64
C PRO A 36 12.12 -17.00 -19.64
N TRP A 37 12.27 -17.39 -18.37
CA TRP A 37 11.29 -17.14 -17.32
C TRP A 37 11.46 -15.77 -16.63
N CYS A 38 12.52 -15.00 -16.94
CA CYS A 38 12.72 -13.66 -16.41
C CYS A 38 11.68 -12.70 -16.98
N GLY A 39 10.76 -12.21 -16.12
CA GLY A 39 9.54 -11.51 -16.54
C GLY A 39 8.45 -12.46 -17.08
N GLY A 40 8.81 -13.70 -17.42
CA GLY A 40 7.89 -14.75 -17.86
C GLY A 40 7.07 -15.40 -16.73
N ARG A 41 7.43 -15.17 -15.45
CA ARG A 41 6.61 -15.60 -14.30
C ARG A 41 5.34 -14.78 -14.10
N GLY A 42 5.17 -13.72 -14.88
CA GLY A 42 4.03 -12.82 -14.83
C GLY A 42 4.16 -11.71 -13.78
N PRO A 43 3.20 -10.77 -13.79
CA PRO A 43 3.21 -9.62 -12.89
C PRO A 43 2.83 -10.00 -11.46
N VAL A 44 3.55 -9.42 -10.51
CA VAL A 44 3.21 -9.42 -9.09
C VAL A 44 2.88 -7.99 -8.68
N PHE A 45 1.66 -7.76 -8.20
CA PHE A 45 1.24 -6.48 -7.65
C PHE A 45 1.27 -6.54 -6.13
N VAL A 46 2.11 -5.70 -5.52
CA VAL A 46 2.28 -5.63 -4.07
C VAL A 46 1.68 -4.32 -3.55
N MET A 47 0.71 -4.43 -2.63
CA MET A 47 0.01 -3.30 -2.04
C MET A 47 0.39 -3.09 -0.58
N THR A 48 0.77 -1.86 -0.24
CA THR A 48 1.24 -1.50 1.10
C THR A 48 0.11 -1.27 2.10
N GLY A 49 0.49 -1.19 3.38
CA GLY A 49 -0.44 -1.03 4.50
C GLY A 49 -0.82 0.41 4.83
N LEU A 50 -1.58 0.55 5.92
CA LEU A 50 -1.98 1.84 6.47
C LEU A 50 -0.74 2.69 6.76
N LEU A 51 -0.76 3.95 6.32
CA LEU A 51 0.33 4.93 6.48
C LEU A 51 1.66 4.54 5.81
N ALA A 52 1.70 3.49 4.99
CA ALA A 52 2.90 3.09 4.26
C ALA A 52 2.80 3.47 2.78
N ASP A 53 3.94 3.47 2.10
CA ASP A 53 4.06 3.65 0.66
C ASP A 53 4.97 2.57 0.06
N SER A 54 5.01 2.50 -1.27
CA SER A 54 5.80 1.52 -2.02
C SER A 54 7.29 1.54 -1.69
N ALA A 55 7.84 2.63 -1.13
CA ALA A 55 9.25 2.65 -0.74
C ALA A 55 9.51 1.58 0.32
N SER A 56 8.58 1.35 1.26
CA SER A 56 8.70 0.31 2.30
C SER A 56 9.06 -1.09 1.78
N LEU A 57 8.82 -1.38 0.51
CA LEU A 57 9.11 -2.66 -0.15
C LEU A 57 10.54 -2.73 -0.73
N VAL A 58 11.30 -1.63 -0.68
CA VAL A 58 12.64 -1.44 -1.26
C VAL A 58 13.60 -0.64 -0.35
N LEU A 59 13.24 -0.39 0.91
CA LEU A 59 14.07 0.39 1.85
C LEU A 59 15.18 -0.42 2.53
N ASP A 60 15.30 -1.72 2.32
CA ASP A 60 16.40 -2.54 2.84
C ASP A 60 17.44 -2.86 1.77
N PHE A 61 18.29 -3.86 2.02
CA PHE A 61 19.26 -4.33 1.03
C PHE A 61 18.58 -5.20 -0.05
N PRO A 62 19.20 -5.37 -1.23
CA PRO A 62 18.65 -6.18 -2.33
C PRO A 62 18.18 -7.59 -1.93
N GLY A 63 18.95 -8.31 -1.13
CA GLY A 63 18.57 -9.66 -0.65
C GLY A 63 17.58 -9.70 0.51
N GLN A 64 17.05 -8.55 0.95
CA GLN A 64 16.17 -8.43 2.12
C GLN A 64 14.86 -7.69 1.81
N SER A 65 14.83 -6.90 0.74
CA SER A 65 13.64 -6.15 0.34
C SER A 65 12.77 -6.98 -0.58
N LEU A 66 11.48 -7.10 -0.26
CA LEU A 66 10.54 -7.92 -1.02
C LEU A 66 10.52 -7.58 -2.52
N GLY A 67 10.54 -6.29 -2.88
CA GLY A 67 10.52 -5.87 -4.28
C GLY A 67 11.75 -6.36 -5.06
N PHE A 68 12.94 -6.31 -4.45
CA PHE A 68 14.17 -6.77 -5.08
C PHE A 68 14.25 -8.30 -5.13
N VAL A 69 13.86 -8.99 -4.05
CA VAL A 69 13.85 -10.46 -4.00
C VAL A 69 12.91 -11.05 -5.05
N LEU A 70 11.72 -10.47 -5.25
CA LEU A 70 10.78 -10.92 -6.29
C LEU A 70 11.33 -10.68 -7.70
N ALA A 71 11.94 -9.52 -7.95
CA ALA A 71 12.51 -9.20 -9.26
C ALA A 71 13.70 -10.11 -9.60
N ASP A 72 14.61 -10.35 -8.63
CA ASP A 72 15.72 -11.30 -8.78
C ASP A 72 15.23 -12.75 -8.94
N SER A 73 14.01 -13.05 -8.45
CA SER A 73 13.31 -14.33 -8.68
C SER A 73 12.54 -14.40 -10.01
N GLY A 74 12.68 -13.39 -10.88
CA GLY A 74 12.16 -13.37 -12.25
C GLY A 74 10.70 -12.94 -12.41
N TYR A 75 10.11 -12.32 -11.39
CA TYR A 75 8.79 -11.69 -11.51
C TYR A 75 8.90 -10.27 -12.08
N ASP A 76 7.85 -9.84 -12.79
CA ASP A 76 7.63 -8.42 -13.11
C ASP A 76 6.92 -7.75 -11.93
N VAL A 77 7.64 -6.95 -11.14
CA VAL A 77 7.14 -6.48 -9.84
C VAL A 77 6.53 -5.09 -9.98
N TRP A 78 5.28 -4.95 -9.55
CA TRP A 78 4.52 -3.71 -9.49
C TRP A 78 4.21 -3.36 -8.03
N LEU A 79 4.59 -2.16 -7.62
CA LEU A 79 4.46 -1.66 -6.25
C LEU A 79 3.39 -0.57 -6.24
N GLY A 80 2.26 -0.86 -5.59
CA GLY A 80 1.12 0.03 -5.51
C GLY A 80 1.24 1.09 -4.43
N ASN A 81 0.51 2.18 -4.63
CA ASN A 81 0.33 3.26 -3.66
C ASN A 81 -1.15 3.61 -3.52
N THR A 82 -1.53 4.18 -2.38
CA THR A 82 -2.90 4.66 -2.14
C THR A 82 -2.99 6.18 -2.29
N ARG A 83 -4.20 6.67 -2.58
CA ARG A 83 -4.53 8.09 -2.44
C ARG A 83 -4.15 8.61 -1.04
N GLY A 84 -3.68 9.85 -0.99
CA GLY A 84 -3.24 10.53 0.24
C GLY A 84 -1.83 10.16 0.75
N SER A 85 -1.26 9.04 0.32
CA SER A 85 0.17 8.75 0.51
C SER A 85 1.03 9.81 -0.21
N ILE A 86 2.34 9.85 0.04
CA ILE A 86 3.23 10.81 -0.65
C ILE A 86 3.16 10.68 -2.19
N PHE A 87 2.85 9.48 -2.70
CA PHE A 87 2.73 9.14 -4.11
C PHE A 87 1.29 9.21 -4.64
N GLY A 88 0.32 9.62 -3.82
CA GLY A 88 -1.11 9.69 -4.17
C GLY A 88 -1.76 11.03 -3.83
N ARG A 89 -0.99 12.13 -3.87
CA ARG A 89 -1.44 13.49 -3.49
C ARG A 89 -1.85 14.39 -4.66
N LYS A 90 -2.12 13.79 -5.82
CA LYS A 90 -2.58 14.46 -7.03
C LYS A 90 -4.02 14.08 -7.32
N HIS A 91 -4.78 15.02 -7.86
CA HIS A 91 -6.15 14.80 -8.29
C HIS A 91 -6.45 15.72 -9.49
N ARG A 92 -7.32 15.28 -10.40
CA ARG A 92 -7.67 16.03 -11.62
C ARG A 92 -8.26 17.41 -11.33
N THR A 93 -9.15 17.49 -10.34
CA THR A 93 -9.90 18.71 -9.99
C THR A 93 -9.70 19.23 -8.55
N LEU A 94 -9.46 18.36 -7.56
CA LEU A 94 -9.42 18.74 -6.15
C LEU A 94 -8.01 19.20 -5.71
N ASP A 95 -7.96 20.27 -4.92
CA ASP A 95 -6.72 20.72 -4.27
C ASP A 95 -6.44 19.89 -3.01
N VAL A 96 -5.19 19.48 -2.81
CA VAL A 96 -4.72 18.71 -1.64
C VAL A 96 -4.99 19.40 -0.29
N ARG A 97 -5.23 20.71 -0.26
CA ARG A 97 -5.60 21.47 0.95
C ARG A 97 -7.10 21.44 1.23
N SER A 98 -7.91 21.00 0.26
CA SER A 98 -9.36 20.92 0.42
C SER A 98 -9.77 19.74 1.28
N LYS A 99 -10.86 19.88 2.04
CA LYS A 99 -11.43 18.77 2.83
C LYS A 99 -11.91 17.63 1.92
N SER A 100 -12.45 17.97 0.75
CA SER A 100 -12.96 17.00 -0.24
C SER A 100 -11.87 16.06 -0.74
N PHE A 101 -10.64 16.54 -0.93
CA PHE A 101 -9.49 15.71 -1.28
C PHE A 101 -9.20 14.62 -0.23
N TRP A 102 -9.53 14.85 1.04
CA TRP A 102 -9.29 13.89 2.12
C TRP A 102 -10.54 13.11 2.52
N ASN A 103 -11.60 13.16 1.71
CA ASN A 103 -12.87 12.51 2.02
C ASN A 103 -12.93 11.05 1.55
N PHE A 104 -11.99 10.22 2.01
CA PHE A 104 -11.89 8.80 1.63
C PHE A 104 -11.48 7.92 2.81
N THR A 105 -11.64 6.60 2.68
CA THR A 105 -11.22 5.54 3.59
C THR A 105 -10.60 4.39 2.81
N PHE A 106 -10.24 3.27 3.48
CA PHE A 106 -9.82 2.04 2.80
C PHE A 106 -10.88 1.50 1.84
N HIS A 107 -12.15 1.90 2.00
CA HIS A 107 -13.20 1.48 1.10
C HIS A 107 -13.02 2.10 -0.30
N GLU A 108 -12.69 3.38 -0.40
CA GLU A 108 -12.34 4.01 -1.68
C GLU A 108 -11.02 3.46 -2.24
N HIS A 109 -10.07 3.04 -1.39
CA HIS A 109 -8.89 2.31 -1.89
C HIS A 109 -9.31 1.00 -2.60
N ALA A 110 -10.25 0.26 -2.00
CA ALA A 110 -10.77 -0.98 -2.56
C ALA A 110 -11.62 -0.78 -3.82
N LEU A 111 -12.42 0.29 -3.86
CA LEU A 111 -13.37 0.53 -4.96
C LEU A 111 -12.74 1.23 -6.16
N TYR A 112 -11.68 2.00 -5.97
CA TYR A 112 -11.11 2.85 -7.02
C TYR A 112 -9.60 2.64 -7.20
N ASP A 113 -8.82 2.70 -6.12
CA ASP A 113 -7.35 2.62 -6.25
C ASP A 113 -6.90 1.23 -6.71
N MET A 114 -7.47 0.15 -6.13
CA MET A 114 -7.05 -1.22 -6.44
C MET A 114 -7.46 -1.61 -7.87
N PRO A 115 -8.74 -1.41 -8.28
CA PRO A 115 -9.18 -1.60 -9.65
C PRO A 115 -8.30 -0.91 -10.68
N ALA A 116 -8.07 0.41 -10.51
CA ALA A 116 -7.32 1.19 -11.47
C ALA A 116 -5.87 0.71 -11.64
N GLN A 117 -5.20 0.39 -10.53
CA GLN A 117 -3.82 -0.12 -10.57
C GLN A 117 -3.74 -1.53 -11.15
N ILE A 118 -4.65 -2.43 -10.78
CA ILE A 118 -4.70 -3.80 -11.35
C ILE A 118 -4.96 -3.74 -12.85
N ASP A 119 -5.92 -2.95 -13.30
CA ASP A 119 -6.25 -2.82 -14.73
C ASP A 119 -5.10 -2.21 -15.51
N TYR A 120 -4.43 -1.22 -14.94
CA TYR A 120 -3.23 -0.64 -15.53
C TYR A 120 -2.13 -1.70 -15.71
N VAL A 121 -1.86 -2.52 -14.69
CA VAL A 121 -0.86 -3.59 -14.76
C VAL A 121 -1.21 -4.61 -15.84
N LEU A 122 -2.45 -5.09 -15.87
CA LEU A 122 -2.89 -6.08 -16.85
C LEU A 122 -2.83 -5.53 -18.29
N ALA A 123 -3.24 -4.27 -18.48
CA ALA A 123 -3.18 -3.60 -19.78
C ALA A 123 -1.72 -3.36 -20.23
N ASN A 124 -0.86 -2.90 -19.33
CA ASN A 124 0.55 -2.61 -19.64
C ASN A 124 1.36 -3.88 -19.93
N THR A 125 1.04 -4.98 -19.26
CA THR A 125 1.76 -6.26 -19.42
C THR A 125 1.15 -7.18 -20.49
N GLY A 126 -0.09 -6.92 -20.91
CA GLY A 126 -0.86 -7.81 -21.78
C GLY A 126 -1.28 -9.13 -21.12
N GLN A 127 -1.08 -9.26 -19.80
CA GLN A 127 -1.40 -10.46 -19.05
C GLN A 127 -2.88 -10.48 -18.65
N ARG A 128 -3.45 -11.67 -18.53
CA ARG A 128 -4.86 -11.86 -18.12
C ARG A 128 -5.05 -11.96 -16.60
N GLN A 129 -3.95 -12.20 -15.88
CA GLN A 129 -3.95 -12.43 -14.43
C GLN A 129 -2.63 -11.91 -13.85
N LEU A 130 -2.66 -11.58 -12.56
CA LEU A 130 -1.50 -11.16 -11.78
C LEU A 130 -1.54 -11.80 -10.39
N LEU A 131 -0.38 -11.92 -9.75
CA LEU A 131 -0.29 -12.33 -8.35
C LEU A 131 -0.48 -11.10 -7.47
N TYR A 132 -1.39 -11.15 -6.49
CA TYR A 132 -1.61 -10.03 -5.57
C TYR A 132 -0.94 -10.32 -4.21
N MET A 133 -0.27 -9.32 -3.65
CA MET A 133 0.29 -9.39 -2.30
C MET A 133 -0.09 -8.15 -1.51
N GLY A 134 -1.06 -8.25 -0.62
CA GLY A 134 -1.47 -7.19 0.28
C GLY A 134 -0.75 -7.28 1.62
N ILE A 135 -0.29 -6.14 2.13
CA ILE A 135 0.22 -6.03 3.49
C ILE A 135 -0.75 -5.19 4.33
N SER A 136 -1.26 -5.75 5.43
CA SER A 136 -2.10 -5.02 6.40
C SER A 136 -3.35 -4.40 5.71
N GLN A 137 -3.46 -3.07 5.63
CA GLN A 137 -4.55 -2.41 4.89
C GLN A 137 -4.61 -2.82 3.41
N GLY A 138 -3.49 -3.17 2.79
CA GLY A 138 -3.48 -3.71 1.43
C GLY A 138 -4.29 -5.01 1.32
N THR A 139 -4.20 -5.90 2.33
CA THR A 139 -5.01 -7.11 2.42
C THR A 139 -6.48 -6.79 2.70
N LEU A 140 -6.75 -5.84 3.60
CA LEU A 140 -8.12 -5.42 3.90
C LEU A 140 -8.82 -4.83 2.66
N SER A 141 -8.11 -3.99 1.91
CA SER A 141 -8.63 -3.35 0.69
C SER A 141 -8.87 -4.39 -0.40
N PHE A 142 -8.01 -5.42 -0.49
CA PHE A 142 -8.24 -6.55 -1.39
C PHE A 142 -9.54 -7.29 -1.08
N PHE A 143 -9.75 -7.69 0.18
CA PHE A 143 -10.98 -8.40 0.54
C PHE A 143 -12.24 -7.55 0.33
N ALA A 144 -12.17 -6.25 0.64
CA ALA A 144 -13.26 -5.33 0.35
C ALA A 144 -13.54 -5.23 -1.16
N MET A 145 -12.50 -5.13 -2.00
CA MET A 145 -12.64 -5.08 -3.45
C MET A 145 -13.27 -6.37 -4.00
N MET A 146 -12.79 -7.54 -3.57
CA MET A 146 -13.29 -8.84 -4.04
C MET A 146 -14.76 -9.08 -3.62
N SER A 147 -15.21 -8.44 -2.54
CA SER A 147 -16.61 -8.47 -2.09
C SER A 147 -17.50 -7.47 -2.84
N GLU A 148 -17.06 -6.23 -3.03
CA GLU A 148 -17.87 -5.16 -3.62
C GLU A 148 -17.79 -5.12 -5.16
N LYS A 149 -16.75 -5.74 -5.75
CA LYS A 149 -16.52 -5.82 -7.20
C LYS A 149 -16.24 -7.28 -7.64
N PRO A 150 -17.27 -8.14 -7.66
CA PRO A 150 -17.11 -9.56 -7.97
C PRO A 150 -16.47 -9.86 -9.33
N GLU A 151 -16.50 -8.92 -10.29
CA GLU A 151 -15.82 -9.02 -11.58
C GLU A 151 -14.30 -9.17 -11.44
N TYR A 152 -13.70 -8.72 -10.33
CA TYR A 152 -12.28 -8.91 -10.04
C TYR A 152 -11.95 -10.33 -9.54
N ASN A 153 -12.94 -11.08 -9.05
CA ASN A 153 -12.75 -12.48 -8.65
C ASN A 153 -12.34 -13.36 -9.84
N ALA A 154 -12.77 -12.99 -11.06
CA ALA A 154 -12.43 -13.70 -12.29
C ALA A 154 -10.98 -13.48 -12.75
N LYS A 155 -10.29 -12.44 -12.27
CA LYS A 155 -8.89 -12.14 -12.62
C LYS A 155 -7.88 -13.06 -11.93
N ARG A 156 -8.35 -14.12 -11.23
CA ARG A 156 -7.57 -15.16 -10.53
C ARG A 156 -6.42 -14.58 -9.70
N LEU A 157 -6.73 -13.52 -8.97
CA LEU A 157 -5.80 -12.90 -8.04
C LEU A 157 -5.52 -13.91 -6.91
N ALA A 158 -4.31 -14.46 -6.86
CA ALA A 158 -3.88 -15.25 -5.72
C ALA A 158 -3.29 -14.29 -4.68
N GLU A 159 -3.95 -14.16 -3.53
CA GLU A 159 -3.41 -13.42 -2.38
C GLU A 159 -2.34 -14.27 -1.70
N ALA A 160 -1.09 -13.86 -1.81
CA ALA A 160 0.03 -14.52 -1.12
C ALA A 160 0.41 -13.75 0.17
N ALA A 161 -0.55 -13.48 1.06
CA ALA A 161 -0.27 -12.98 2.39
C ALA A 161 -1.40 -13.29 3.39
N GLY A 162 -1.10 -14.13 4.38
CA GLY A 162 -1.97 -14.42 5.51
C GLY A 162 -1.84 -13.37 6.61
N ALA A 163 -2.91 -12.63 6.88
CA ALA A 163 -3.18 -12.03 8.18
C ALA A 163 -4.70 -11.81 8.35
N TYR A 164 -5.37 -12.78 9.00
CA TYR A 164 -6.80 -12.74 9.28
C TYR A 164 -7.21 -11.81 10.43
N GLN A 165 -6.32 -10.93 10.94
CA GLN A 165 -6.64 -9.95 11.99
C GLN A 165 -5.62 -8.78 11.98
N VAL A 166 -6.10 -7.55 11.78
CA VAL A 166 -5.30 -6.29 11.79
C VAL A 166 -5.73 -5.34 12.92
N LEU A 167 -6.32 -5.86 14.00
CA LEU A 167 -6.75 -5.04 15.13
C LEU A 167 -5.81 -5.28 16.32
N ALA A 168 -4.69 -4.55 16.35
CA ALA A 168 -3.93 -4.33 17.58
C ALA A 168 -4.76 -3.43 18.52
N LYS A 169 -4.78 -3.76 19.81
CA LYS A 169 -5.71 -3.19 20.82
C LYS A 169 -5.52 -1.71 21.16
N ASP A 170 -4.47 -1.04 20.68
CA ASP A 170 -4.14 0.33 21.11
C ASP A 170 -3.85 1.25 19.90
N PHE A 171 -4.86 2.01 19.45
CA PHE A 171 -4.75 2.98 18.35
C PHE A 171 -4.96 4.42 18.84
N THR A 172 -4.16 4.88 19.81
CA THR A 172 -4.25 6.25 20.34
C THR A 172 -2.90 6.96 20.35
N LEU A 173 -2.24 7.10 19.18
CA LEU A 173 -1.23 8.15 19.00
C LEU A 173 -0.81 8.40 17.54
N MET A 174 -1.37 9.41 16.87
CA MET A 174 -0.87 9.87 15.56
C MET A 174 -1.11 11.38 15.39
N SER A 175 -0.24 12.23 15.97
CA SER A 175 -0.28 13.69 15.71
C SER A 175 1.06 14.44 15.72
N LEU A 176 2.22 13.85 16.04
CA LEU A 176 3.45 14.65 16.33
C LEU A 176 4.78 14.02 15.86
N VAL A 177 4.87 13.56 14.60
CA VAL A 177 6.07 12.84 14.10
C VAL A 177 7.02 13.68 13.24
N ARG A 178 6.71 14.93 12.89
CA ARG A 178 7.52 15.68 11.91
C ARG A 178 8.63 16.60 12.44
N VAL A 179 8.63 16.96 13.73
CA VAL A 179 9.39 18.14 14.20
C VAL A 179 10.70 17.81 14.94
N LEU A 180 10.90 16.58 15.42
CA LEU A 180 11.93 16.32 16.45
C LEU A 180 13.17 15.53 15.99
N CYS A 181 13.51 15.53 14.71
CA CYS A 181 14.65 14.74 14.22
C CYS A 181 15.98 15.53 14.24
N GLY A 182 16.53 15.72 15.45
CA GLY A 182 17.84 16.34 15.67
C GLY A 182 18.43 15.94 17.03
N ARG A 183 19.17 14.83 17.06
CA ARG A 183 19.97 14.27 18.19
C ARG A 183 19.25 13.85 19.48
N VAL A 184 18.16 14.50 19.90
CA VAL A 184 17.35 14.08 21.08
C VAL A 184 16.37 12.93 20.71
N ALA A 185 16.17 12.69 19.41
CA ALA A 185 15.14 11.82 18.83
C ALA A 185 15.29 10.32 19.11
N LYS A 186 16.51 9.77 19.27
CA LYS A 186 16.69 8.31 19.20
C LYS A 186 15.88 7.55 20.27
N ARG A 187 15.90 8.00 21.53
CA ARG A 187 15.13 7.35 22.60
C ARG A 187 13.62 7.50 22.44
N VAL A 188 13.16 8.68 22.01
CA VAL A 188 11.72 8.96 21.82
C VAL A 188 11.18 8.24 20.57
N CYS A 189 11.94 8.22 19.47
CA CYS A 189 11.64 7.47 18.26
C CYS A 189 11.67 5.96 18.49
N THR A 190 12.63 5.43 19.25
CA THR A 190 12.64 4.00 19.61
C THR A 190 11.47 3.68 20.53
N PHE A 191 11.17 4.50 21.55
CA PHE A 191 10.04 4.26 22.46
C PHE A 191 8.67 4.32 21.75
N LEU A 192 8.43 5.34 20.92
CA LEU A 192 7.17 5.48 20.17
C LEU A 192 7.11 4.49 19.00
N GLY A 193 8.23 4.25 18.33
CA GLY A 193 8.37 3.26 17.26
C GLY A 193 8.19 1.84 17.76
N ASP A 194 8.64 1.51 18.98
CA ASP A 194 8.41 0.20 19.62
C ASP A 194 6.93 -0.07 19.87
N ARG A 195 6.21 0.95 20.35
CA ARG A 195 4.78 0.85 20.66
C ARG A 195 3.90 0.71 19.41
N LEU A 196 4.31 1.31 18.28
CA LEU A 196 3.52 1.31 17.05
C LEU A 196 3.94 0.21 16.06
N ASN A 197 5.25 0.01 15.89
CA ASN A 197 5.84 -0.82 14.83
C ASN A 197 7.02 -1.68 15.31
N ASN A 198 7.24 -1.82 16.62
CA ASN A 198 8.33 -2.62 17.19
C ASN A 198 9.74 -2.23 16.65
N VAL A 199 10.01 -0.93 16.52
CA VAL A 199 11.22 -0.38 15.85
C VAL A 199 12.55 -0.74 16.56
N GLY A 200 12.55 -0.95 17.86
CA GLY A 200 13.65 -1.43 18.71
C GLY A 200 13.80 -2.95 18.72
N SER A 201 12.99 -3.67 17.95
CA SER A 201 13.16 -5.10 17.72
C SER A 201 14.54 -5.45 17.16
N ARG A 202 15.05 -6.62 17.56
CA ARG A 202 16.28 -7.21 17.01
C ARG A 202 16.22 -7.50 15.51
N TYR A 203 15.01 -7.54 14.93
CA TYR A 203 14.79 -7.81 13.52
C TYR A 203 14.84 -6.55 12.65
N ILE A 204 14.85 -5.36 13.25
CA ILE A 204 14.94 -4.08 12.52
C ILE A 204 16.39 -3.64 12.44
N ASN A 205 16.84 -3.29 11.23
CA ASN A 205 18.17 -2.73 11.03
C ASN A 205 18.24 -1.32 11.62
N GLN A 206 18.80 -1.22 12.82
CA GLN A 206 18.89 0.01 13.60
C GLN A 206 19.63 1.14 12.87
N THR A 207 20.53 0.82 11.93
CA THR A 207 21.27 1.82 11.15
C THR A 207 20.41 2.49 10.07
N ARG A 208 19.30 1.85 9.66
CA ARG A 208 18.38 2.32 8.62
C ARG A 208 17.12 2.98 9.17
N ILE A 209 16.94 3.06 10.49
CA ILE A 209 15.81 3.75 11.12
C ILE A 209 15.57 5.17 10.56
N PRO A 210 16.59 6.03 10.39
CA PRO A 210 16.37 7.35 9.81
C PRO A 210 15.75 7.29 8.42
N LEU A 211 16.13 6.29 7.62
CA LEU A 211 15.58 6.07 6.30
C LEU A 211 14.11 5.60 6.36
N TYR A 212 13.76 4.66 7.24
CA TYR A 212 12.37 4.21 7.41
C TYR A 212 11.46 5.38 7.83
N LEU A 213 11.93 6.24 8.73
CA LEU A 213 11.17 7.40 9.22
C LEU A 213 10.99 8.51 8.17
N CYS A 214 11.79 8.54 7.11
CA CYS A 214 11.57 9.45 5.98
C CYS A 214 10.38 9.03 5.11
N HIS A 215 10.02 7.75 5.12
CA HIS A 215 8.95 7.17 4.29
C HIS A 215 7.72 6.75 5.11
N PHE A 216 7.84 6.59 6.43
CA PHE A 216 6.72 6.28 7.31
C PHE A 216 6.58 7.33 8.43
N PRO A 217 5.38 7.91 8.65
CA PRO A 217 4.14 7.67 7.92
C PRO A 217 4.08 8.42 6.57
N ALA A 218 3.64 7.73 5.51
CA ALA A 218 3.44 8.28 4.17
C ALA A 218 2.17 9.16 4.04
N GLY A 219 1.25 9.04 5.01
CA GLY A 219 0.01 9.83 5.10
C GLY A 219 -1.25 9.06 4.68
N THR A 220 -2.39 9.51 5.23
CA THR A 220 -3.74 8.99 4.95
C THR A 220 -4.76 10.05 5.38
N SER A 221 -6.04 9.90 5.04
CA SER A 221 -7.08 10.81 5.51
C SER A 221 -7.43 10.58 6.99
N MET A 222 -7.90 11.63 7.66
CA MET A 222 -8.48 11.48 9.01
C MET A 222 -9.72 10.58 8.99
N LYS A 223 -10.52 10.63 7.92
CA LYS A 223 -11.69 9.78 7.76
C LYS A 223 -11.33 8.29 7.75
N ASN A 224 -10.21 7.91 7.10
CA ASN A 224 -9.72 6.54 7.13
C ASN A 224 -9.35 6.11 8.55
N VAL A 225 -8.65 6.97 9.30
CA VAL A 225 -8.33 6.72 10.71
C VAL A 225 -9.60 6.53 11.57
N ILE A 226 -10.59 7.39 11.39
CA ILE A 226 -11.89 7.27 12.08
C ILE A 226 -12.57 5.96 11.71
N HIS A 227 -12.51 5.54 10.45
CA HIS A 227 -13.07 4.27 10.00
C HIS A 227 -12.46 3.08 10.77
N TYR A 228 -11.14 3.04 10.93
CA TYR A 228 -10.50 2.03 11.77
C TYR A 228 -11.01 2.05 13.22
N GLY A 229 -11.22 3.25 13.79
CA GLY A 229 -11.85 3.39 15.10
C GLY A 229 -13.26 2.80 15.17
N GLN A 230 -14.06 2.97 14.12
CA GLN A 230 -15.39 2.36 14.00
C GLN A 230 -15.32 0.83 13.91
N LEU A 231 -14.37 0.28 13.16
CA LEU A 231 -14.16 -1.17 13.05
C LEU A 231 -13.74 -1.78 14.40
N VAL A 232 -12.85 -1.13 15.14
CA VAL A 232 -12.45 -1.55 16.50
C VAL A 232 -13.65 -1.57 17.44
N LYS A 233 -14.48 -0.51 17.42
CA LYS A 233 -15.64 -0.38 18.29
C LYS A 233 -16.75 -1.37 17.95
N SER A 234 -17.06 -1.52 16.66
CA SER A 234 -18.14 -2.39 16.17
C SER A 234 -17.76 -3.87 16.16
N LYS A 235 -16.47 -4.19 16.05
CA LYS A 235 -15.93 -5.54 15.84
C LYS A 235 -16.49 -6.23 14.59
N ARG A 236 -16.88 -5.44 13.58
CA ARG A 236 -17.44 -5.93 12.32
C ARG A 236 -16.69 -5.32 11.14
N PRO A 237 -16.39 -6.10 10.08
CA PRO A 237 -16.02 -5.53 8.80
C PRO A 237 -17.27 -4.89 8.19
N GLN A 238 -17.28 -3.56 8.09
CA GLN A 238 -18.43 -2.81 7.59
C GLN A 238 -17.98 -1.54 6.87
N LYS A 239 -18.91 -0.89 6.17
CA LYS A 239 -18.70 0.41 5.52
C LYS A 239 -18.55 1.51 6.58
N PHE A 240 -18.04 2.67 6.16
CA PHE A 240 -17.85 3.81 7.06
C PHE A 240 -19.20 4.27 7.60
N ASP A 241 -19.32 4.39 8.92
CA ASP A 241 -20.58 4.82 9.54
C ASP A 241 -20.62 6.36 9.60
N TYR A 242 -21.48 6.98 8.79
CA TYR A 242 -21.72 8.42 8.83
C TYR A 242 -22.78 8.84 9.86
N GLY A 243 -23.42 7.87 10.52
CA GLY A 243 -24.65 8.06 11.29
C GLY A 243 -25.89 7.82 10.44
N ALA A 244 -27.03 7.62 11.09
CA ALA A 244 -28.25 7.09 10.45
C ALA A 244 -28.73 7.89 9.23
N SER A 245 -28.74 9.23 9.32
CA SER A 245 -29.23 10.08 8.23
C SER A 245 -28.33 10.00 6.99
N GLU A 246 -27.02 10.17 7.18
CA GLU A 246 -26.07 10.20 6.07
C GLU A 246 -25.80 8.79 5.52
N ASN A 247 -25.89 7.74 6.35
CA ASN A 247 -25.88 6.36 5.83
C ASN A 247 -27.07 6.08 4.90
N TYR A 248 -28.25 6.63 5.19
CA TYR A 248 -29.40 6.49 4.29
C TYR A 248 -29.14 7.20 2.96
N GLU A 249 -28.55 8.40 2.99
CA GLU A 249 -28.19 9.14 1.78
C GLU A 249 -27.09 8.46 0.95
N VAL A 250 -26.06 7.92 1.61
CA VAL A 250 -24.88 7.37 0.94
C VAL A 250 -25.07 5.89 0.54
N TYR A 251 -25.74 5.11 1.37
CA TYR A 251 -25.87 3.65 1.22
C TYR A 251 -27.31 3.17 0.99
N GLY A 252 -28.32 4.01 1.21
CA GLY A 252 -29.72 3.59 1.19
C GLY A 252 -30.10 2.65 2.35
N GLN A 253 -29.36 2.70 3.46
CA GLN A 253 -29.49 1.83 4.63
C GLN A 253 -29.67 2.62 5.93
#